data_AF-A0A938CH28-F1
#
_entry.id   AF-A0A938CH28-F1
#
_cell.length_a   1.000
_cell.length_b   1.000
_cell.length_c   1.000
_cell.angle_alpha   90.00
_cell.angle_beta   90.00
_cell.angle_gamma   90.00
#
_symmetry.space_group_name_H-M   'P 1'
#
loop_
_entity.id
_entity.type
_entity.pdbx_description
1 polymer ?
#
loop_
_entity_poly.entity_id
_entity_poly.type
_entity_poly.pdbx_seq_one_letter_code
_entity_poly.pdbx_strand_id
1 'polypeptide(L)'
;MTRREIVRRAVTFGGPERVPIHYCNRDLEHSDTAGTGWAAATGFVPSEPGMTEWGYVWQSLDRTMGQPHVHPLADWSAVEGYRPPDPLAPGRLDHLPAFLDANSDRYTVFGVGISGFNCAMFMRGVEQFLMDLHLDRPKAERVLDLVFAVENEIIDQLAPHPLDCVKFGDDWGTQDGLMVNPEVWREVFKPRYADQYERIHRQGKHVWLHTCGDVWEIIPDLLEIGLDILELLQPDLFGIERLAQEFGGQVCFCCSVDHQRRACRGTREEIFEYAQRLNAGLGAYDGGFIAYIEDYASLGMSEQNYQWIRQAFHGLNGD
;
A
#
# COMPACT_ATOMS: atom_id res chain seq x y z
N MET A 1 -10.05 -22.94 -9.27
CA MET A 1 -8.91 -22.14 -9.80
C MET A 1 -7.85 -22.03 -8.71
N THR A 2 -6.57 -21.78 -8.99
CA THR A 2 -5.61 -21.48 -7.90
C THR A 2 -5.93 -20.12 -7.28
N ARG A 3 -5.55 -19.87 -6.02
CA ARG A 3 -5.79 -18.58 -5.36
C ARG A 3 -5.10 -17.44 -6.12
N ARG A 4 -3.89 -17.72 -6.62
CA ARG A 4 -3.15 -16.87 -7.55
C ARG A 4 -3.96 -16.48 -8.78
N GLU A 5 -4.53 -17.45 -9.49
CA GLU A 5 -5.34 -17.20 -10.69
C GLU A 5 -6.62 -16.42 -10.39
N ILE A 6 -7.26 -16.64 -9.23
CA ILE A 6 -8.44 -15.86 -8.79
C ILE A 6 -8.08 -14.39 -8.67
N VAL A 7 -7.00 -14.06 -7.95
CA VAL A 7 -6.55 -12.68 -7.79
C VAL A 7 -6.15 -12.09 -9.15
N ARG A 8 -5.37 -12.82 -9.96
CA ARG A 8 -4.98 -12.34 -11.29
C ARG A 8 -6.18 -11.99 -12.15
N ARG A 9 -7.22 -12.83 -12.19
CA ARG A 9 -8.44 -12.54 -12.94
C ARG A 9 -9.24 -11.38 -12.37
N ALA A 10 -9.26 -11.18 -11.05
CA ALA A 10 -9.88 -9.99 -10.48
C ALA A 10 -9.15 -8.72 -10.92
N VAL A 11 -7.81 -8.74 -10.91
CA VAL A 11 -6.96 -7.60 -11.30
C VAL A 11 -7.08 -7.30 -12.80
N THR A 12 -7.16 -8.33 -13.64
CA THR A 12 -7.22 -8.18 -15.10
C THR A 12 -8.64 -8.27 -15.68
N PHE A 13 -9.68 -8.11 -14.86
CA PHE A 13 -11.09 -8.14 -15.29
C PHE A 13 -11.46 -9.40 -16.12
N GLY A 14 -10.96 -10.56 -15.70
CA GLY A 14 -11.03 -11.84 -16.40
C GLY A 14 -12.07 -12.83 -15.85
N GLY A 15 -13.02 -12.37 -15.04
CA GLY A 15 -14.07 -13.19 -14.43
C GLY A 15 -13.52 -14.18 -13.41
N PRO A 16 -13.10 -13.74 -12.20
CA PRO A 16 -12.70 -14.65 -11.14
C PRO A 16 -13.89 -15.51 -10.68
N GLU A 17 -13.64 -16.76 -10.28
CA GLU A 17 -14.73 -17.68 -9.87
C GLU A 17 -15.43 -17.27 -8.57
N ARG A 18 -14.76 -16.41 -7.78
CA ARG A 18 -15.23 -15.85 -6.52
C ARG A 18 -14.47 -14.56 -6.22
N VAL A 19 -14.91 -13.79 -5.23
CA VAL A 19 -14.18 -12.59 -4.77
C VAL A 19 -12.88 -13.03 -4.08
N PRO A 20 -11.70 -12.56 -4.52
CA PRO A 20 -10.45 -12.78 -3.80
C PRO A 20 -10.44 -12.03 -2.47
N ILE A 21 -9.79 -12.63 -1.47
CA ILE A 21 -9.69 -12.09 -0.10
C ILE A 21 -8.23 -11.90 0.27
N HIS A 22 -7.88 -10.67 0.66
CA HIS A 22 -6.59 -10.29 1.22
C HIS A 22 -6.71 -10.15 2.74
N TYR A 23 -6.08 -11.05 3.49
CA TYR A 23 -5.84 -10.85 4.92
C TYR A 23 -4.50 -10.13 5.12
N CYS A 24 -4.52 -9.01 5.85
CA CYS A 24 -3.35 -8.15 6.01
C CYS A 24 -2.46 -8.55 7.20
N ASN A 25 -3.03 -8.78 8.38
CA ASN A 25 -2.23 -8.90 9.61
C ASN A 25 -2.62 -10.07 10.54
N ARG A 26 -3.67 -10.83 10.22
CA ARG A 26 -4.18 -11.94 11.03
C ARG A 26 -4.83 -13.01 10.13
N ASP A 27 -4.82 -14.28 10.55
CA ASP A 27 -5.41 -15.41 9.83
C ASP A 27 -4.91 -15.54 8.36
N LEU A 28 -3.62 -15.28 8.16
CA LEU A 28 -2.99 -15.15 6.84
C LEU A 28 -3.07 -16.44 6.01
N GLU A 29 -3.28 -17.60 6.63
CA GLU A 29 -3.53 -18.87 5.95
C GLU A 29 -4.78 -18.83 5.06
N HIS A 30 -5.73 -17.97 5.40
CA HIS A 30 -6.95 -17.74 4.63
C HIS A 30 -6.81 -16.65 3.57
N SER A 31 -5.63 -16.05 3.37
CA SER A 31 -5.38 -15.03 2.34
C SER A 31 -5.10 -15.63 0.96
N ASP A 32 -5.75 -15.10 -0.08
CA ASP A 32 -5.45 -15.44 -1.48
C ASP A 32 -4.15 -14.82 -1.99
N THR A 33 -3.65 -13.86 -1.24
CA THR A 33 -2.37 -13.20 -1.46
C THR A 33 -1.34 -13.63 -0.41
N ALA A 34 -0.06 -13.51 -0.74
CA ALA A 34 1.03 -13.61 0.21
C ALA A 34 1.94 -12.40 0.06
N GLY A 35 2.21 -11.71 1.16
CA GLY A 35 3.07 -10.54 1.19
C GLY A 35 4.48 -10.85 1.70
N THR A 36 5.48 -10.23 1.07
CA THR A 36 6.84 -10.11 1.60
C THR A 36 7.38 -8.72 1.26
N GLY A 37 8.61 -8.40 1.65
CA GLY A 37 9.30 -7.18 1.26
C GLY A 37 10.80 -7.40 1.28
N TRP A 38 11.56 -6.33 1.07
CA TRP A 38 13.00 -6.36 1.26
C TRP A 38 13.33 -6.47 2.76
N ALA A 39 14.33 -7.31 3.08
CA ALA A 39 14.81 -7.48 4.43
C ALA A 39 15.80 -6.38 4.81
N ALA A 40 16.04 -6.24 6.12
CA ALA A 40 17.14 -5.40 6.58
C ALA A 40 18.49 -5.91 6.06
N ALA A 41 19.46 -5.01 5.83
CA ALA A 41 20.78 -5.40 5.39
C ALA A 41 21.42 -6.40 6.39
N THR A 42 22.14 -7.39 5.87
CA THR A 42 22.88 -8.33 6.73
C THR A 42 23.86 -7.55 7.62
N GLY A 43 23.70 -7.69 8.93
CA GLY A 43 24.54 -6.99 9.90
C GLY A 43 24.09 -5.57 10.23
N PHE A 44 22.94 -5.12 9.74
CA PHE A 44 22.32 -3.90 10.26
C PHE A 44 21.99 -4.11 11.75
N VAL A 45 22.55 -3.24 12.58
CA VAL A 45 22.27 -3.19 14.02
C VAL A 45 21.81 -1.77 14.33
N PRO A 46 20.54 -1.58 14.73
CA PRO A 46 20.06 -0.25 15.06
C PRO A 46 20.80 0.28 16.30
N SER A 47 21.17 1.56 16.32
CA SER A 47 21.83 2.18 17.48
C SER A 47 20.89 2.38 18.65
N GLU A 48 19.58 2.41 18.40
CA GLU A 48 18.52 2.52 19.41
C GLU A 48 17.24 1.79 18.98
N PRO A 49 16.37 1.38 19.92
CA PRO A 49 15.11 0.73 19.60
C PRO A 49 14.23 1.57 18.67
N GLY A 50 13.73 0.97 17.60
CA GLY A 50 12.87 1.65 16.62
C GLY A 50 13.62 2.40 15.52
N MET A 51 14.96 2.45 15.54
CA MET A 51 15.73 3.04 14.44
C MET A 51 15.66 2.17 13.19
N THR A 52 15.32 2.80 12.07
CA THR A 52 15.31 2.18 10.74
C THR A 52 16.64 2.34 10.02
N GLU A 53 16.86 1.63 8.93
CA GLU A 53 18.07 1.83 8.08
C GLU A 53 18.11 3.21 7.43
N TRP A 54 16.95 3.84 7.24
CA TRP A 54 16.86 5.22 6.80
C TRP A 54 17.34 6.21 7.88
N GLY A 55 17.45 5.77 9.14
CA GLY A 55 17.96 6.57 10.27
C GLY A 55 16.87 7.31 11.05
N TYR A 56 15.60 7.27 10.62
CA TYR A 56 14.51 7.77 11.47
C TYR A 56 14.14 6.74 12.54
N VAL A 57 13.73 7.22 13.71
CA VAL A 57 13.42 6.38 14.88
C VAL A 57 11.93 6.39 15.18
N TRP A 58 11.35 5.20 15.19
CA TRP A 58 9.94 4.99 15.46
C TRP A 58 9.63 5.04 16.95
N GLN A 59 8.55 5.76 17.31
CA GLN A 59 8.00 5.73 18.66
C GLN A 59 6.54 5.31 18.61
N SER A 60 6.20 4.21 19.29
CA SER A 60 4.82 3.86 19.59
C SER A 60 4.43 4.44 20.95
N LEU A 61 3.22 5.01 21.03
CA LEU A 61 2.67 5.57 22.26
C LEU A 61 1.83 4.53 23.05
N ASP A 62 1.33 3.50 22.38
CA ASP A 62 0.44 2.49 22.94
C ASP A 62 0.40 1.19 22.12
N ARG A 63 -0.79 0.73 21.69
CA ARG A 63 -1.00 -0.43 20.80
C ARG A 63 -1.02 -0.04 19.32
N THR A 64 -0.90 1.26 19.01
CA THR A 64 -0.80 1.76 17.65
C THR A 64 0.57 1.48 17.07
N MET A 65 0.67 1.54 15.73
CA MET A 65 1.95 1.45 15.04
C MET A 65 2.92 2.49 15.60
N GLY A 66 2.47 3.73 15.82
CA GLY A 66 3.28 4.85 16.26
C GLY A 66 3.64 5.78 15.09
N GLN A 67 4.63 6.64 15.29
CA GLN A 67 5.16 7.52 14.24
C GLN A 67 6.66 7.77 14.44
N PRO A 68 7.40 8.15 13.38
CA PRO A 68 8.77 8.62 13.53
C PRO A 68 8.82 9.89 14.40
N HIS A 69 9.74 9.91 15.35
CA HIS A 69 9.96 11.05 16.26
C HIS A 69 11.37 11.63 16.18
N VAL A 70 12.30 10.89 15.56
CA VAL A 70 13.65 11.36 15.20
C VAL A 70 13.77 11.32 13.69
N HIS A 71 14.27 12.40 13.11
CA HIS A 71 14.37 12.60 11.66
C HIS A 71 15.84 12.85 11.28
N PRO A 72 16.49 11.97 10.50
CA PRO A 72 17.91 12.04 10.16
C PRO A 72 18.28 13.29 9.35
N LEU A 73 17.32 13.87 8.63
CA LEU A 73 17.50 15.05 7.80
C LEU A 73 16.78 16.28 8.39
N ALA A 74 16.57 16.33 9.72
CA ALA A 74 15.96 17.48 10.40
C ALA A 74 16.74 18.80 10.20
N ASP A 75 18.05 18.73 9.92
CA ASP A 75 18.90 19.85 9.52
C ASP A 75 19.50 19.58 8.14
N TRP A 76 19.47 20.57 7.25
CA TRP A 76 20.08 20.51 5.93
C TRP A 76 21.59 20.25 5.98
N SER A 77 22.27 20.63 7.07
CA SER A 77 23.68 20.30 7.28
C SER A 77 23.93 18.78 7.33
N ALA A 78 22.93 17.98 7.71
CA ALA A 78 23.03 16.52 7.76
C ALA A 78 23.02 15.86 6.38
N VAL A 79 22.48 16.54 5.35
CA VAL A 79 22.28 15.95 4.01
C VAL A 79 23.60 15.68 3.28
N GLU A 80 24.64 16.50 3.47
CA GLU A 80 25.93 16.31 2.78
C GLU A 80 26.67 15.03 3.22
N GLY A 81 26.44 14.57 4.45
CA GLY A 81 27.04 13.36 5.00
C GLY A 81 26.10 12.15 5.07
N TYR A 82 24.82 12.32 4.71
CA TYR A 82 23.82 11.28 4.83
C TYR A 82 24.09 10.14 3.83
N ARG A 83 23.89 8.91 4.29
CA ARG A 83 23.97 7.71 3.46
C ARG A 83 22.64 6.98 3.55
N PRO A 84 21.89 6.87 2.44
CA PRO A 84 20.67 6.07 2.43
C PRO A 84 21.00 4.58 2.61
N PRO A 85 20.00 3.74 2.94
CA PRO A 85 20.17 2.29 2.94
C PRO A 85 20.76 1.82 1.63
N ASP A 86 21.73 0.90 1.68
CA ASP A 86 22.28 0.29 0.48
C ASP A 86 21.25 -0.72 -0.07
N PRO A 87 20.64 -0.48 -1.25
CA PRO A 87 19.67 -1.40 -1.85
C PRO A 87 20.31 -2.72 -2.30
N LEU A 88 21.64 -2.75 -2.50
CA LEU A 88 22.41 -3.91 -2.94
C LEU A 88 23.06 -4.67 -1.77
N ALA A 89 22.77 -4.27 -0.53
CA ALA A 89 23.33 -4.94 0.64
C ALA A 89 23.00 -6.45 0.65
N PRO A 90 23.93 -7.32 1.07
CA PRO A 90 23.64 -8.76 1.19
C PRO A 90 22.44 -9.04 2.11
N GLY A 91 21.64 -10.05 1.79
CA GLY A 91 20.48 -10.47 2.59
C GLY A 91 19.15 -9.81 2.24
N ARG A 92 19.15 -8.76 1.40
CA ARG A 92 17.94 -7.98 1.03
C ARG A 92 16.82 -8.86 0.49
N LEU A 93 17.15 -9.79 -0.40
CA LEU A 93 16.20 -10.60 -1.17
C LEU A 93 16.45 -12.11 -1.05
N ASP A 94 17.35 -12.54 -0.15
CA ASP A 94 17.80 -13.93 -0.03
C ASP A 94 16.65 -14.89 0.32
N HIS A 95 15.59 -14.39 0.98
CA HIS A 95 14.40 -15.16 1.35
C HIS A 95 13.42 -15.37 0.20
N LEU A 96 13.50 -14.61 -0.90
CA LEU A 96 12.51 -14.63 -1.97
C LEU A 96 12.29 -16.02 -2.59
N PRO A 97 13.34 -16.82 -2.91
CA PRO A 97 13.12 -18.15 -3.46
C PRO A 97 12.30 -19.07 -2.53
N ALA A 98 12.59 -19.06 -1.23
CA ALA A 98 11.86 -19.86 -0.25
C ALA A 98 10.42 -19.36 -0.05
N PHE A 99 10.23 -18.04 -0.04
CA PHE A 99 8.91 -17.42 0.03
C PHE A 99 8.02 -17.80 -1.16
N LEU A 100 8.57 -17.77 -2.38
CA LEU A 100 7.86 -18.12 -3.60
C LEU A 100 7.47 -19.60 -3.64
N ASP A 101 8.37 -20.50 -3.22
CA ASP A 101 8.08 -21.94 -3.14
C ASP A 101 6.92 -22.24 -2.17
N ALA A 102 6.97 -21.62 -0.99
CA ALA A 102 5.97 -21.78 0.06
C ALA A 102 4.57 -21.18 -0.29
N ASN A 103 4.49 -20.31 -1.29
CA ASN A 103 3.27 -19.59 -1.66
C ASN A 103 2.90 -19.78 -3.14
N SER A 104 3.30 -20.90 -3.74
CA SER A 104 3.09 -21.20 -5.16
C SER A 104 1.62 -21.22 -5.61
N ASP A 105 0.68 -21.39 -4.68
CA ASP A 105 -0.77 -21.34 -4.94
C ASP A 105 -1.40 -19.95 -4.78
N ARG A 106 -0.68 -18.98 -4.21
CA ARG A 106 -1.16 -17.62 -3.87
C ARG A 106 -0.61 -16.55 -4.80
N TYR A 107 -1.31 -15.41 -4.82
CA TYR A 107 -0.84 -14.22 -5.51
C TYR A 107 0.25 -13.52 -4.69
N THR A 108 1.46 -13.46 -5.22
CA THR A 108 2.64 -13.01 -4.47
C THR A 108 2.88 -11.50 -4.61
N VAL A 109 2.98 -10.81 -3.49
CA VAL A 109 3.09 -9.35 -3.40
C VAL A 109 4.39 -8.98 -2.71
N PHE A 110 5.21 -8.18 -3.37
CA PHE A 110 6.43 -7.61 -2.81
C PHE A 110 6.21 -6.16 -2.41
N GLY A 111 6.21 -5.88 -1.10
CA GLY A 111 6.10 -4.53 -0.56
C GLY A 111 7.44 -3.81 -0.54
N VAL A 112 7.47 -2.58 -1.06
CA VAL A 112 8.61 -1.66 -0.92
C VAL A 112 8.65 -1.03 0.49
N GLY A 113 7.59 -1.22 1.28
CA GLY A 113 7.43 -0.67 2.63
C GLY A 113 6.64 0.63 2.62
N ILE A 114 6.82 1.44 3.67
CA ILE A 114 6.34 2.83 3.63
C ILE A 114 7.29 3.61 2.73
N SER A 115 6.80 4.00 1.55
CA SER A 115 7.62 4.42 0.41
C SER A 115 7.51 5.92 0.12
N GLY A 116 8.24 6.37 -0.90
CA GLY A 116 8.05 7.63 -1.60
C GLY A 116 7.89 8.85 -0.70
N PHE A 117 6.70 9.46 -0.78
CA PHE A 117 6.37 10.71 -0.09
C PHE A 117 6.38 10.54 1.44
N ASN A 118 5.76 9.49 1.96
CA ASN A 118 5.80 9.18 3.39
C ASN A 118 7.24 8.98 3.89
N CYS A 119 8.07 8.20 3.18
CA CYS A 119 9.47 8.00 3.58
C CYS A 119 10.26 9.32 3.60
N ALA A 120 10.06 10.18 2.59
CA ALA A 120 10.68 11.50 2.55
C ALA A 120 10.25 12.39 3.74
N MET A 121 8.95 12.40 4.07
CA MET A 121 8.43 13.08 5.27
C MET A 121 9.03 12.52 6.55
N PHE A 122 9.25 11.20 6.65
CA PHE A 122 9.84 10.59 7.84
C PHE A 122 11.33 10.90 8.00
N MET A 123 12.06 11.04 6.90
CA MET A 123 13.46 11.41 6.96
C MET A 123 13.67 12.89 7.32
N ARG A 124 12.84 13.78 6.76
CA ARG A 124 12.97 15.24 6.90
C ARG A 124 12.19 15.81 8.08
N GLY A 125 11.11 15.15 8.48
CA GLY A 125 10.06 15.67 9.35
C GLY A 125 8.90 16.23 8.52
N VAL A 126 7.66 15.86 8.87
CA VAL A 126 6.44 16.16 8.09
C VAL A 126 6.30 17.66 7.79
N GLU A 127 6.31 18.50 8.83
CA GLU A 127 6.16 19.95 8.69
C GLU A 127 7.26 20.55 7.80
N GLN A 128 8.51 20.17 8.07
CA GLN A 128 9.66 20.69 7.35
C GLN A 128 9.64 20.28 5.87
N PHE A 129 9.34 19.01 5.58
CA PHE A 129 9.26 18.53 4.21
C PHE A 129 8.16 19.24 3.41
N LEU A 130 6.97 19.42 4.00
CA LEU A 130 5.88 20.13 3.36
C LEU A 130 6.22 21.62 3.13
N MET A 131 6.90 22.26 4.08
CA MET A 131 7.41 23.62 3.92
C MET A 131 8.45 23.70 2.80
N ASP A 132 9.43 22.79 2.78
CA ASP A 132 10.47 22.75 1.76
C ASP A 132 9.86 22.53 0.36
N LEU A 133 8.86 21.64 0.23
CA LEU A 133 8.17 21.37 -1.03
C LEU A 133 7.50 22.63 -1.61
N HIS A 134 7.00 23.52 -0.74
CA HIS A 134 6.33 24.76 -1.14
C HIS A 134 7.28 25.96 -1.29
N LEU A 135 8.28 26.10 -0.40
CA LEU A 135 9.13 27.28 -0.29
C LEU A 135 10.48 27.13 -1.01
N ASP A 136 11.00 25.91 -1.13
CA ASP A 136 12.32 25.62 -1.69
C ASP A 136 12.32 24.22 -2.33
N ARG A 137 11.51 24.06 -3.39
CA ARG A 137 11.25 22.78 -4.05
C ARG A 137 12.51 21.95 -4.37
N PRO A 138 13.63 22.53 -4.87
CA PRO A 138 14.85 21.76 -5.13
C PRO A 138 15.40 21.01 -3.91
N LYS A 139 15.18 21.53 -2.69
CA LYS A 139 15.57 20.85 -1.46
C LYS A 139 14.69 19.62 -1.19
N ALA A 140 13.37 19.75 -1.30
CA ALA A 140 12.46 18.62 -1.15
C ALA A 140 12.73 17.53 -2.20
N GLU A 141 12.97 17.94 -3.45
CA GLU A 141 13.35 17.01 -4.53
C GLU A 141 14.62 16.25 -4.24
N ARG A 142 15.64 16.87 -3.61
CA ARG A 142 16.86 16.17 -3.21
C ARG A 142 16.61 15.04 -2.20
N VAL A 143 15.63 15.21 -1.31
CA VAL A 143 15.23 14.15 -0.36
C VAL A 143 14.47 13.05 -1.10
N LEU A 144 13.56 13.42 -2.00
CA LEU A 144 12.83 12.46 -2.84
C LEU A 144 13.78 11.64 -3.72
N ASP A 145 14.78 12.26 -4.33
CA ASP A 145 15.74 11.58 -5.20
C ASP A 145 16.52 10.50 -4.44
N LEU A 146 16.82 10.71 -3.16
CA LEU A 146 17.41 9.68 -2.30
C LEU A 146 16.46 8.50 -2.07
N VAL A 147 15.19 8.78 -1.77
CA VAL A 147 14.18 7.74 -1.53
C VAL A 147 13.95 6.92 -2.79
N PHE A 148 13.57 7.58 -3.88
CA PHE A 148 13.20 6.93 -5.13
C PHE A 148 14.39 6.21 -5.77
N ALA A 149 15.63 6.67 -5.60
CA ALA A 149 16.81 5.94 -6.08
C ALA A 149 16.97 4.57 -5.41
N VAL A 150 16.79 4.49 -4.08
CA VAL A 150 16.85 3.20 -3.36
C VAL A 150 15.70 2.30 -3.78
N GLU A 151 14.48 2.84 -3.84
CA GLU A 151 13.29 2.08 -4.22
C GLU A 151 13.40 1.53 -5.64
N ASN A 152 13.87 2.35 -6.59
CA ASN A 152 14.08 1.94 -7.98
C ASN A 152 15.10 0.80 -8.09
N GLU A 153 16.20 0.86 -7.34
CA GLU A 153 17.20 -0.21 -7.33
C GLU A 153 16.66 -1.51 -6.70
N ILE A 154 15.84 -1.41 -5.65
CA ILE A 154 15.14 -2.58 -5.08
C ILE A 154 14.18 -3.17 -6.12
N ILE A 155 13.41 -2.33 -6.83
CA ILE A 155 12.47 -2.75 -7.87
C ILE A 155 13.19 -3.45 -9.02
N ASP A 156 14.30 -2.90 -9.51
CA ASP A 156 15.07 -3.46 -10.62
C ASP A 156 15.60 -4.87 -10.30
N GLN A 157 15.99 -5.10 -9.03
CA GLN A 157 16.43 -6.42 -8.55
C GLN A 157 15.32 -7.49 -8.53
N LEU A 158 14.04 -7.13 -8.69
CA LEU A 158 12.93 -8.09 -8.71
C LEU A 158 12.74 -8.79 -10.06
N ALA A 159 13.43 -8.34 -11.11
CA ALA A 159 13.32 -8.88 -12.46
C ALA A 159 13.47 -10.42 -12.56
N PRO A 160 14.47 -11.06 -11.92
CA PRO A 160 14.63 -12.51 -11.98
C PRO A 160 13.62 -13.30 -11.12
N HIS A 161 12.84 -12.63 -10.28
CA HIS A 161 11.90 -13.27 -9.37
C HIS A 161 10.47 -13.30 -9.97
N PRO A 162 9.82 -14.48 -10.04
CA PRO A 162 8.48 -14.64 -10.60
C PRO A 162 7.35 -14.20 -9.63
N LEU A 163 7.51 -13.01 -9.03
CA LEU A 163 6.48 -12.35 -8.23
C LEU A 163 5.32 -11.88 -9.12
N ASP A 164 4.12 -11.76 -8.57
CA ASP A 164 2.97 -11.25 -9.32
C ASP A 164 2.84 -9.72 -9.25
N CYS A 165 3.27 -9.11 -8.15
CA CYS A 165 2.95 -7.72 -7.86
C CYS A 165 3.99 -7.02 -6.97
N VAL A 166 4.14 -5.71 -7.16
CA VAL A 166 4.87 -4.81 -6.27
C VAL A 166 3.89 -3.85 -5.60
N LYS A 167 3.94 -3.76 -4.27
CA LYS A 167 3.07 -2.93 -3.43
C LYS A 167 3.82 -1.75 -2.82
N PHE A 168 3.19 -0.58 -2.87
CA PHE A 168 3.62 0.67 -2.25
C PHE A 168 2.66 1.03 -1.12
N GLY A 169 3.19 1.53 0.00
CA GLY A 169 2.42 2.18 1.07
C GLY A 169 2.78 3.65 1.12
N ASP A 170 1.96 4.51 0.53
CA ASP A 170 2.25 5.93 0.43
C ASP A 170 0.96 6.75 0.50
N ASP A 171 0.74 7.39 1.64
CA ASP A 171 -0.51 8.06 1.96
C ASP A 171 -0.51 9.49 1.43
N TRP A 172 -1.51 9.82 0.63
CA TRP A 172 -1.63 11.11 -0.03
C TRP A 172 -2.77 11.98 0.49
N GLY A 173 -3.79 11.36 1.08
CA GLY A 173 -5.02 12.01 1.47
C GLY A 173 -5.08 12.39 2.95
N THR A 174 -5.87 13.41 3.21
CA THR A 174 -6.45 13.74 4.51
C THR A 174 -7.94 13.37 4.50
N GLN A 175 -8.71 13.75 5.51
CA GLN A 175 -10.15 13.52 5.52
C GLN A 175 -10.91 14.34 4.45
N ASP A 176 -10.36 15.47 4.01
CA ASP A 176 -11.04 16.47 3.18
C ASP A 176 -10.31 16.77 1.85
N GLY A 177 -9.34 15.94 1.46
CA GLY A 177 -8.57 16.07 0.21
C GLY A 177 -7.08 15.78 0.39
N LEU A 178 -6.28 16.07 -0.63
CA LEU A 178 -4.84 15.78 -0.64
C LEU A 178 -4.05 16.61 0.39
N MET A 179 -2.96 16.03 0.91
CA MET A 179 -1.96 16.75 1.72
C MET A 179 -1.15 17.76 0.90
N VAL A 180 -1.02 17.53 -0.40
CA VAL A 180 -0.25 18.35 -1.33
C VAL A 180 -1.16 18.78 -2.47
N ASN A 181 -0.98 20.01 -2.97
CA ASN A 181 -1.73 20.50 -4.12
C ASN A 181 -1.61 19.51 -5.32
N PRO A 182 -2.71 19.14 -6.00
CA PRO A 182 -2.69 18.20 -7.12
C PRO A 182 -1.70 18.57 -8.23
N GLU A 183 -1.52 19.86 -8.53
CA GLU A 183 -0.56 20.30 -9.55
C GLU A 183 0.89 20.05 -9.12
N VAL A 184 1.20 20.26 -7.84
CA VAL A 184 2.52 19.90 -7.29
C VAL A 184 2.71 18.39 -7.33
N TRP A 185 1.66 17.60 -7.05
CA TRP A 185 1.71 16.15 -7.21
C TRP A 185 2.06 15.74 -8.65
N ARG A 186 1.39 16.34 -9.64
CA ARG A 186 1.62 16.08 -11.07
C ARG A 186 3.01 16.49 -11.54
N GLU A 187 3.52 17.61 -11.06
CA GLU A 187 4.84 18.12 -11.43
C GLU A 187 5.98 17.29 -10.81
N VAL A 188 5.83 16.91 -9.54
CA VAL A 188 6.94 16.35 -8.75
C VAL A 188 6.84 14.84 -8.62
N PHE A 189 5.67 14.30 -8.30
CA PHE A 189 5.53 12.91 -7.89
C PHE A 189 5.07 11.98 -9.01
N LYS A 190 4.13 12.42 -9.86
CA LYS A 190 3.67 11.64 -11.01
C LYS A 190 4.80 11.09 -11.88
N PRO A 191 5.85 11.86 -12.26
CA PRO A 191 6.94 11.33 -13.08
C PRO A 191 7.75 10.25 -12.36
N ARG A 192 7.90 10.34 -11.04
CA ARG A 192 8.65 9.38 -10.22
C ARG A 192 7.89 8.05 -10.08
N TYR A 193 6.58 8.11 -9.83
CA TYR A 193 5.73 6.92 -9.84
C TYR A 193 5.61 6.31 -11.22
N ALA A 194 5.50 7.13 -12.28
CA ALA A 194 5.46 6.62 -13.66
C ALA A 194 6.71 5.81 -14.01
N ASP A 195 7.90 6.28 -13.60
CA ASP A 195 9.16 5.52 -13.77
C ASP A 195 9.12 4.19 -13.00
N GLN A 196 8.69 4.20 -11.73
CA GLN A 196 8.55 2.97 -10.93
C GLN A 196 7.56 1.99 -11.56
N TYR A 197 6.39 2.46 -11.99
CA TYR A 197 5.33 1.60 -12.52
C TYR A 197 5.77 1.01 -13.86
N GLU A 198 6.41 1.80 -14.72
CA GLU A 198 6.98 1.31 -15.97
C GLU A 198 8.04 0.22 -15.73
N ARG A 199 8.94 0.41 -14.75
CA ARG A 199 9.93 -0.62 -14.37
C ARG A 199 9.26 -1.92 -13.93
N ILE A 200 8.23 -1.84 -13.10
CA ILE A 200 7.49 -3.00 -12.59
C ILE A 200 6.78 -3.74 -13.72
N HIS A 201 6.07 -3.00 -14.58
CA HIS A 201 5.35 -3.57 -15.72
C HIS A 201 6.27 -4.22 -16.74
N ARG A 202 7.46 -3.63 -17.02
CA ARG A 202 8.48 -4.25 -17.89
C ARG A 202 8.96 -5.61 -17.38
N GLN A 203 8.82 -5.87 -16.09
CA GLN A 203 9.13 -7.16 -15.46
C GLN A 203 7.92 -8.12 -15.39
N GLY A 204 6.79 -7.77 -16.02
CA GLY A 204 5.57 -8.58 -16.06
C GLY A 204 4.80 -8.66 -14.73
N LYS A 205 4.99 -7.68 -13.85
CA LYS A 205 4.38 -7.59 -12.51
C LYS A 205 3.30 -6.51 -12.49
N HIS A 206 2.29 -6.65 -11.65
CA HIS A 206 1.29 -5.60 -11.41
C HIS A 206 1.76 -4.60 -10.34
N VAL A 207 1.19 -3.41 -10.34
CA VAL A 207 1.41 -2.34 -9.36
C VAL A 207 0.23 -2.25 -8.40
N TRP A 208 0.52 -2.25 -7.10
CA TRP A 208 -0.46 -2.08 -6.03
C TRP A 208 -0.10 -0.85 -5.19
N LEU A 209 -0.99 0.12 -5.09
CA LEU A 209 -0.83 1.27 -4.22
C LEU A 209 -1.83 1.22 -3.07
N HIS A 210 -1.33 1.22 -1.84
CA HIS A 210 -2.09 1.61 -0.67
C HIS A 210 -1.90 3.11 -0.42
N THR A 211 -3.02 3.81 -0.23
CA THR A 211 -3.03 5.20 0.24
C THR A 211 -4.26 5.44 1.13
N CYS A 212 -4.06 6.19 2.20
CA CYS A 212 -5.12 6.67 3.08
C CYS A 212 -5.68 8.04 2.64
N GLY A 213 -6.87 8.36 3.17
CA GLY A 213 -7.54 9.65 2.98
C GLY A 213 -8.15 9.85 1.59
N ASP A 214 -8.70 11.04 1.37
CA ASP A 214 -9.30 11.44 0.10
C ASP A 214 -8.22 11.80 -0.92
N VAL A 215 -8.05 10.92 -1.90
CA VAL A 215 -7.12 11.05 -3.03
C VAL A 215 -7.83 11.26 -4.37
N TRP A 216 -9.12 11.63 -4.37
CA TRP A 216 -9.96 11.65 -5.56
C TRP A 216 -9.32 12.39 -6.74
N GLU A 217 -8.68 13.54 -6.46
CA GLU A 217 -8.09 14.42 -7.49
C GLU A 217 -6.92 13.80 -8.27
N ILE A 218 -6.27 12.74 -7.75
CA ILE A 218 -5.13 12.08 -8.40
C ILE A 218 -5.43 10.64 -8.84
N ILE A 219 -6.62 10.10 -8.55
CA ILE A 219 -6.99 8.75 -9.06
C ILE A 219 -6.82 8.68 -10.59
N PRO A 220 -7.34 9.63 -11.40
CA PRO A 220 -7.15 9.57 -12.85
C PRO A 220 -5.67 9.56 -13.26
N ASP A 221 -4.83 10.33 -12.56
CA ASP A 221 -3.40 10.39 -12.84
C ASP A 221 -2.68 9.07 -12.49
N LEU A 222 -3.08 8.42 -11.38
CA LEU A 222 -2.56 7.11 -10.99
C LEU A 222 -2.92 6.03 -12.01
N LEU A 223 -4.15 6.07 -12.54
CA LEU A 223 -4.58 5.14 -13.59
C LEU A 223 -3.83 5.38 -14.90
N GLU A 224 -3.63 6.66 -15.27
CA GLU A 224 -2.88 7.05 -16.47
C GLU A 224 -1.46 6.47 -16.47
N ILE A 225 -0.79 6.47 -15.32
CA ILE A 225 0.58 5.95 -15.19
C ILE A 225 0.65 4.43 -14.94
N GLY A 226 -0.48 3.73 -14.95
CA GLY A 226 -0.52 2.27 -14.93
C GLY A 226 -0.72 1.63 -13.56
N LEU A 227 -1.49 2.25 -12.66
CA LEU A 227 -1.88 1.57 -11.42
C LEU A 227 -2.86 0.42 -11.69
N ASP A 228 -2.53 -0.80 -11.24
CA ASP A 228 -3.40 -1.98 -11.42
C ASP A 228 -4.34 -2.22 -10.21
N ILE A 229 -3.84 -1.99 -8.99
CA ILE A 229 -4.58 -2.23 -7.74
C ILE A 229 -4.53 -1.00 -6.85
N LEU A 230 -5.70 -0.43 -6.54
CA LEU A 230 -5.84 0.70 -5.63
C LEU A 230 -6.48 0.24 -4.32
N GLU A 231 -5.72 0.27 -3.24
CA GLU A 231 -6.18 -0.11 -1.90
C GLU A 231 -6.67 1.11 -1.12
N LEU A 232 -7.96 1.11 -0.81
CA LEU A 232 -8.65 2.18 -0.09
C LEU A 232 -9.38 1.58 1.11
N LEU A 233 -8.94 1.93 2.32
CA LEU A 233 -9.52 1.42 3.57
C LEU A 233 -10.67 2.31 4.11
N GLN A 234 -10.98 3.39 3.39
CA GLN A 234 -12.06 4.33 3.68
C GLN A 234 -12.90 4.63 2.41
N PRO A 235 -13.49 3.61 1.75
CA PRO A 235 -14.19 3.81 0.47
C PRO A 235 -15.39 4.78 0.56
N ASP A 236 -15.93 5.03 1.76
CA ASP A 236 -16.99 6.00 2.00
C ASP A 236 -16.59 7.46 1.72
N LEU A 237 -15.29 7.81 1.74
CA LEU A 237 -14.83 9.17 1.36
C LEU A 237 -15.18 9.50 -0.08
N PHE A 238 -15.18 8.49 -0.94
CA PHE A 238 -15.36 8.62 -2.37
C PHE A 238 -16.79 8.30 -2.80
N GLY A 239 -17.45 7.41 -2.06
CA GLY A 239 -18.72 6.79 -2.42
C GLY A 239 -18.52 5.59 -3.35
N ILE A 240 -18.94 4.40 -2.91
CA ILE A 240 -18.74 3.14 -3.64
C ILE A 240 -19.31 3.20 -5.06
N GLU A 241 -20.52 3.73 -5.23
CA GLU A 241 -21.17 3.83 -6.55
C GLU A 241 -20.43 4.82 -7.45
N ARG A 242 -19.89 5.89 -6.88
CA ARG A 242 -19.12 6.89 -7.64
C ARG A 242 -17.79 6.30 -8.10
N LEU A 243 -17.08 5.57 -7.22
CA LEU A 243 -15.87 4.82 -7.58
C LEU A 243 -16.17 3.81 -8.69
N ALA A 244 -17.24 3.03 -8.53
CA ALA A 244 -17.66 2.05 -9.53
C ALA A 244 -17.97 2.72 -10.87
N GLN A 245 -18.73 3.82 -10.87
CA GLN A 245 -19.14 4.52 -12.09
C GLN A 245 -17.95 5.15 -12.83
N GLU A 246 -17.04 5.82 -12.12
CA GLU A 246 -15.97 6.61 -12.74
C GLU A 246 -14.73 5.76 -13.07
N PHE A 247 -14.43 4.73 -12.27
CA PHE A 247 -13.16 3.99 -12.33
C PHE A 247 -13.32 2.46 -12.40
N GLY A 248 -14.56 1.96 -12.33
CA GLY A 248 -14.84 0.53 -12.49
C GLY A 248 -14.37 0.00 -13.83
N GLY A 249 -13.76 -1.19 -13.82
CA GLY A 249 -13.18 -1.80 -15.02
C GLY A 249 -11.85 -1.19 -15.49
N GLN A 250 -11.31 -0.18 -14.78
CA GLN A 250 -10.02 0.45 -15.08
C GLN A 250 -8.95 0.11 -14.04
N VAL A 251 -9.35 -0.09 -12.79
CA VAL A 251 -8.48 -0.50 -11.68
C VAL A 251 -9.17 -1.55 -10.82
N CYS A 252 -8.38 -2.42 -10.20
CA CYS A 252 -8.88 -3.32 -9.18
C CYS A 252 -8.84 -2.64 -7.81
N PHE A 253 -9.98 -2.49 -7.17
CA PHE A 253 -10.06 -1.94 -5.83
C PHE A 253 -9.79 -3.02 -4.78
N CYS A 254 -8.90 -2.75 -3.84
CA CYS A 254 -8.77 -3.55 -2.61
C CYS A 254 -9.34 -2.75 -1.43
N CYS A 255 -10.53 -3.13 -0.95
CA CYS A 255 -11.25 -2.35 0.04
C CYS A 255 -11.69 -3.19 1.23
N SER A 256 -11.67 -2.58 2.42
CA SER A 256 -12.18 -3.16 3.65
C SER A 256 -13.63 -2.74 3.91
N VAL A 257 -14.26 -3.35 4.90
CA VAL A 257 -15.44 -2.75 5.53
C VAL A 257 -14.96 -1.51 6.27
N ASP A 258 -15.48 -0.34 5.91
CA ASP A 258 -15.11 1.00 6.42
C ASP A 258 -14.50 1.00 7.84
N HIS A 259 -13.20 1.33 7.91
CA HIS A 259 -12.41 1.32 9.15
C HIS A 259 -12.79 2.41 10.16
N GLN A 260 -13.43 3.51 9.75
CA GLN A 260 -13.73 4.61 10.66
C GLN A 260 -14.97 4.34 11.52
N ARG A 261 -16.00 3.71 10.93
CA ARG A 261 -17.28 3.48 11.62
C ARG A 261 -17.68 2.01 11.65
N ARG A 262 -17.93 1.41 10.49
CA ARG A 262 -18.60 0.09 10.42
C ARG A 262 -17.74 -1.02 11.00
N ALA A 263 -16.45 -1.02 10.73
CA ALA A 263 -15.54 -2.05 11.23
C ALA A 263 -15.50 -2.09 12.77
N CYS A 264 -15.50 -0.92 13.42
CA CYS A 264 -15.39 -0.84 14.87
C CYS A 264 -16.74 -0.85 15.61
N ARG A 265 -17.79 -0.27 15.01
CA ARG A 265 -19.07 0.02 15.70
C ARG A 265 -20.30 -0.40 14.93
N GLY A 266 -20.15 -0.95 13.73
CA GLY A 266 -21.28 -1.40 12.91
C GLY A 266 -21.97 -2.62 13.50
N THR A 267 -23.27 -2.76 13.23
CA THR A 267 -23.99 -4.01 13.49
C THR A 267 -23.57 -5.08 12.49
N ARG A 268 -23.90 -6.34 12.78
CA ARG A 268 -23.69 -7.44 11.85
C ARG A 268 -24.37 -7.18 10.50
N GLU A 269 -25.61 -6.70 10.52
CA GLU A 269 -26.38 -6.40 9.33
C GLU A 269 -25.70 -5.30 8.49
N GLU A 270 -25.27 -4.20 9.12
CA GLU A 270 -24.54 -3.12 8.44
C GLU A 270 -23.25 -3.61 7.79
N ILE A 271 -22.51 -4.50 8.45
CA ILE A 271 -21.25 -5.07 7.93
C ILE A 271 -21.52 -5.95 6.69
N PHE A 272 -22.53 -6.83 6.77
CA PHE A 272 -22.88 -7.74 5.68
C PHE A 272 -23.43 -6.99 4.46
N GLU A 273 -24.34 -6.04 4.68
CA GLU A 273 -24.87 -5.18 3.61
C GLU A 273 -23.74 -4.37 2.95
N TYR A 274 -22.77 -3.89 3.73
CA TYR A 274 -21.64 -3.14 3.20
C TYR A 274 -20.71 -4.01 2.34
N ALA A 275 -20.39 -5.23 2.79
CA ALA A 275 -19.60 -6.18 1.99
C ALA A 275 -20.29 -6.51 0.65
N GLN A 276 -21.61 -6.72 0.67
CA GLN A 276 -22.39 -6.92 -0.55
C GLN A 276 -22.37 -5.70 -1.46
N ARG A 277 -22.50 -4.49 -0.90
CA ARG A 277 -22.45 -3.23 -1.64
C ARG A 277 -21.09 -3.00 -2.29
N LEU A 278 -19.98 -3.28 -1.60
CA LEU A 278 -18.63 -3.23 -2.17
C LEU A 278 -18.52 -4.16 -3.37
N ASN A 279 -18.95 -5.42 -3.24
CA ASN A 279 -18.88 -6.39 -4.33
C ASN A 279 -19.79 -6.01 -5.52
N ALA A 280 -21.03 -5.60 -5.25
CA ALA A 280 -21.99 -5.21 -6.28
C ALA A 280 -21.59 -3.94 -7.04
N GLY A 281 -20.81 -3.04 -6.42
CA GLY A 281 -20.26 -1.85 -7.07
C GLY A 281 -18.92 -2.13 -7.75
N LEU A 282 -17.92 -2.48 -6.97
CA LEU A 282 -16.51 -2.56 -7.43
C LEU A 282 -16.20 -3.87 -8.16
N GLY A 283 -16.91 -4.95 -7.83
CA GLY A 283 -16.73 -6.29 -8.40
C GLY A 283 -17.57 -6.56 -9.67
N ALA A 284 -18.39 -5.61 -10.12
CA ALA A 284 -19.36 -5.79 -11.20
C ALA A 284 -18.75 -5.80 -12.61
N TYR A 285 -17.43 -5.73 -12.74
CA TYR A 285 -16.71 -5.54 -13.99
C TYR A 285 -15.89 -6.77 -14.39
N ASP A 286 -16.49 -7.97 -14.26
CA ASP A 286 -15.81 -9.26 -14.41
C ASP A 286 -14.53 -9.36 -13.55
N GLY A 287 -14.58 -8.81 -12.34
CA GLY A 287 -13.41 -8.57 -11.50
C GLY A 287 -13.45 -7.15 -10.94
N GLY A 288 -12.29 -6.58 -10.64
CA GLY A 288 -12.18 -5.22 -10.14
C GLY A 288 -12.29 -5.06 -8.63
N PHE A 289 -12.44 -6.16 -7.87
CA PHE A 289 -12.54 -6.10 -6.41
C PHE A 289 -11.76 -7.21 -5.70
N ILE A 290 -10.98 -6.82 -4.69
CA ILE A 290 -10.35 -7.68 -3.68
C ILE A 290 -10.87 -7.26 -2.30
N ALA A 291 -11.46 -8.20 -1.56
CA ALA A 291 -11.92 -7.95 -0.21
C ALA A 291 -10.74 -7.90 0.77
N TYR A 292 -10.60 -6.81 1.51
CA TYR A 292 -9.53 -6.61 2.48
C TYR A 292 -10.02 -6.90 3.90
N ILE A 293 -9.27 -7.73 4.64
CA ILE A 293 -9.53 -8.08 6.03
C ILE A 293 -8.32 -7.75 6.88
N GLU A 294 -8.55 -7.00 7.94
CA GLU A 294 -7.54 -6.62 8.93
C GLU A 294 -8.13 -6.67 10.34
N ASP A 295 -7.32 -7.12 11.28
CA ASP A 295 -7.58 -6.90 12.70
C ASP A 295 -7.21 -5.46 13.06
N TYR A 296 -8.22 -4.68 13.41
CA TYR A 296 -8.06 -3.27 13.76
C TYR A 296 -8.41 -2.98 15.23
N ALA A 297 -8.05 -3.92 16.12
CA ALA A 297 -8.30 -3.79 17.56
C ALA A 297 -7.68 -2.52 18.19
N SER A 298 -6.62 -1.97 17.58
CA SER A 298 -6.00 -0.70 18.01
C SER A 298 -6.97 0.50 17.91
N LEU A 299 -7.93 0.48 16.99
CA LEU A 299 -9.00 1.49 16.89
C LEU A 299 -10.31 1.07 17.57
N GLY A 300 -10.28 0.00 18.38
CA GLY A 300 -11.43 -0.45 19.15
C GLY A 300 -12.35 -1.42 18.42
N MET A 301 -11.91 -2.04 17.33
CA MET A 301 -12.61 -3.19 16.74
C MET A 301 -12.72 -4.32 17.76
N SER A 302 -13.93 -4.86 17.93
CA SER A 302 -14.15 -6.04 18.76
C SER A 302 -13.80 -7.32 18.00
N GLU A 303 -13.41 -8.38 18.71
CA GLU A 303 -13.25 -9.72 18.12
C GLU A 303 -14.52 -10.15 17.38
N GLN A 304 -15.69 -9.81 17.91
CA GLN A 304 -16.97 -10.13 17.27
C GLN A 304 -17.14 -9.44 15.91
N ASN A 305 -16.76 -8.18 15.79
CA ASN A 305 -16.80 -7.44 14.53
C ASN A 305 -15.78 -7.99 13.53
N TYR A 306 -14.56 -8.33 13.99
CA TYR A 306 -13.57 -8.99 13.15
C TYR A 306 -14.13 -10.30 12.55
N GLN A 307 -14.78 -11.15 13.37
CA GLN A 307 -15.41 -12.37 12.88
C GLN A 307 -16.60 -12.09 11.95
N TRP A 308 -17.40 -11.04 12.18
CA TRP A 308 -18.47 -10.66 11.27
C TRP A 308 -17.95 -10.19 9.90
N ILE A 309 -16.86 -9.42 9.86
CA ILE A 309 -16.23 -9.01 8.60
C ILE A 309 -15.72 -10.22 7.83
N ARG A 310 -15.05 -11.17 8.51
CA ARG A 310 -14.64 -12.45 7.89
C ARG A 310 -15.84 -13.18 7.30
N GLN A 311 -16.89 -13.38 8.09
CA GLN A 311 -18.10 -14.07 7.62
C GLN A 311 -18.79 -13.33 6.47
N ALA A 312 -18.80 -11.99 6.48
CA ALA A 312 -19.42 -11.18 5.44
C ALA A 312 -18.71 -11.37 4.09
N PHE A 313 -17.37 -11.29 4.07
CA PHE A 313 -16.61 -11.45 2.84
C PHE A 313 -16.53 -12.89 2.34
N HIS A 314 -16.34 -13.88 3.22
CA HIS A 314 -16.43 -15.30 2.81
C HIS A 314 -17.85 -15.66 2.33
N GLY A 315 -18.88 -15.10 2.96
CA GLY A 315 -20.27 -15.29 2.54
C GLY A 315 -20.61 -14.73 1.16
N LEU A 316 -19.80 -13.82 0.59
CA LEU A 316 -19.94 -13.41 -0.82
C LEU A 316 -19.65 -14.56 -1.79
N ASN A 317 -18.85 -15.53 -1.36
CA ASN A 317 -18.39 -16.66 -2.17
C ASN A 317 -19.24 -17.92 -1.96
N GLY A 318 -20.25 -17.87 -1.08
CA GLY A 318 -21.08 -19.02 -0.73
C GLY A 318 -20.46 -19.99 0.27
N ASP A 319 -19.38 -19.57 0.95
CA ASP A 319 -18.66 -20.29 2.00
C ASP A 319 -19.27 -20.04 3.40
#